data_AF-A0A948GFT5-F1
#
_entry.id   AF-A0A948GFT5-F1
#
_cell.length_a   1.000
_cell.length_b   1.000
_cell.length_c   1.000
_cell.angle_alpha   90.00
_cell.angle_beta   90.00
_cell.angle_gamma   90.00
#
_symmetry.space_group_name_H-M   'P 1'
#
loop_
_entity.id
_entity.type
_entity.pdbx_description
1 polymer ?
#
loop_
_entity_poly.entity_id
_entity_poly.type
_entity_poly.pdbx_seq_one_letter_code
_entity_poly.pdbx_strand_id
1 'polypeptide(L)' 'MKKGKARTFQSRLQEDIKDPEFKAHYQEERQALKLAMKIAELRDFASSAFCIP' A
#
# COMPACT_ATOMS: atom_id res chain seq x y z
N MET A 1 2.83 -21.83 29.31
CA MET A 1 3.25 -21.86 27.89
C MET A 1 2.60 -20.68 27.15
N LYS A 2 3.34 -19.59 26.88
CA LYS A 2 2.81 -18.55 25.99
C LYS A 2 2.94 -19.09 24.56
N LYS A 3 1.81 -19.53 23.99
CA LYS A 3 1.72 -20.01 22.59
C LYS A 3 2.39 -18.96 21.70
N GLY A 4 3.42 -19.37 20.95
CA GLY A 4 4.18 -18.49 20.07
C GLY A 4 3.25 -17.81 19.08
N LYS A 5 2.96 -16.53 19.30
CA LYS A 5 2.28 -15.69 18.30
C LYS A 5 3.27 -15.54 17.15
N ALA A 6 3.02 -16.22 16.04
CA ALA A 6 3.80 -16.06 14.83
C ALA A 6 3.88 -14.56 14.49
N ARG A 7 5.09 -14.04 14.34
CA ARG A 7 5.33 -12.64 13.98
C ARG A 7 4.84 -12.45 12.55
N THR A 8 3.67 -11.85 12.38
CA THR A 8 3.11 -11.54 11.05
C THR A 8 3.68 -10.23 10.55
N PHE A 9 3.70 -10.05 9.22
CA PHE A 9 4.09 -8.78 8.61
C PHE A 9 3.28 -7.61 9.20
N GLN A 10 1.98 -7.80 9.41
CA GLN A 10 1.11 -6.80 10.02
C GLN A 10 1.54 -6.45 11.46
N SER A 11 1.91 -7.44 12.27
CA SER A 11 2.38 -7.19 13.63
C SER A 11 3.70 -6.40 13.65
N ARG A 12 4.62 -6.72 12.73
CA ARG A 12 5.88 -5.99 12.57
C ARG A 12 5.65 -4.55 12.08
N LEU A 13 4.78 -4.38 11.09
CA LEU A 13 4.41 -3.06 10.58
C LEU A 13 3.78 -2.18 11.66
N GLN A 14 2.98 -2.75 12.57
CA GLN A 14 2.43 -2.01 13.71
C GLN A 14 3.49 -1.59 14.73
N GLU A 15 4.60 -2.33 14.85
CA GLU A 15 5.75 -1.92 15.65
C GLU A 15 6.52 -0.79 14.95
N ASP A 16 6.79 -0.94 13.66
CA ASP A 16 7.58 0.02 12.88
C ASP A 16 6.85 1.38 12.72
N ILE A 17 5.51 1.40 12.59
CA ILE A 17 4.71 2.64 12.54
C ILE A 17 4.80 3.48 13.83
N LYS A 18 5.24 2.91 14.96
CA LYS A 18 5.44 3.68 16.20
C LYS A 18 6.65 4.60 16.08
N ASP A 19 7.60 4.28 15.22
CA ASP A 19 8.72 5.16 14.92
C ASP A 19 8.22 6.34 14.04
N PRO A 20 8.45 7.60 14.48
CA PRO A 20 7.91 8.77 13.78
C PRO A 20 8.57 9.01 12.41
N GLU A 21 9.85 8.65 12.24
CA GLU A 21 10.57 8.78 10.96
C GLU A 21 10.04 7.76 9.95
N PHE A 22 9.93 6.50 10.35
CA PHE A 22 9.31 5.44 9.55
C PHE A 22 7.86 5.80 9.18
N LYS A 23 7.08 6.31 10.13
CA LYS A 23 5.68 6.69 9.89
C LYS A 23 5.57 7.81 8.86
N ALA A 24 6.46 8.80 8.88
CA ALA A 24 6.45 9.90 7.91
C ALA A 24 6.65 9.35 6.49
N HIS A 25 7.72 8.57 6.28
CA HIS A 25 8.00 7.95 4.98
C HIS A 25 6.89 7.00 4.53
N TYR A 26 6.37 6.17 5.44
CA TYR A 26 5.26 5.27 5.14
C TYR A 26 4.00 6.01 4.67
N GLN A 27 3.71 7.19 5.23
CA GLN A 27 2.59 8.01 4.79
C GLN A 27 2.81 8.64 3.42
N GLU A 28 4.02 9.14 3.16
CA GLU A 28 4.40 9.70 1.85
C GLU A 28 4.30 8.64 0.74
N GLU A 29 4.90 7.48 0.95
CA GLU A 29 4.84 6.37 -0.01
C GLU A 29 3.41 5.89 -0.25
N ARG A 30 2.59 5.82 0.80
CA ARG A 30 1.18 5.42 0.69
C ARG A 30 0.37 6.40 -0.17
N GLN A 31 0.67 7.70 -0.11
CA GLN A 31 0.03 8.69 -0.97
C GLN A 31 0.47 8.54 -2.43
N ALA A 32 1.76 8.35 -2.67
CA ALA A 32 2.31 8.11 -4.00
C ALA A 32 1.71 6.84 -4.64
N LEU A 33 1.63 5.75 -3.87
CA LEU A 33 1.03 4.50 -4.32
C LEU A 33 -0.46 4.66 -4.67
N LYS A 34 -1.22 5.39 -3.84
CA LYS A 34 -2.63 5.68 -4.12
C LYS A 34 -2.81 6.45 -5.43
N LEU A 35 -1.91 7.39 -5.73
CA LEU A 35 -1.94 8.12 -6.99
C LEU A 35 -1.60 7.21 -8.17
N ALA A 36 -0.57 6.38 -8.04
CA ALA A 36 -0.15 5.42 -9.06
C ALA A 36 -1.28 4.42 -9.39
N MET A 37 -2.00 3.91 -8.39
CA MET A 37 -3.16 3.03 -8.60
C MET A 37 -4.27 3.71 -9.39
N LYS A 38 -4.62 4.97 -9.06
CA LYS A 38 -5.61 5.73 -9.83
C LYS A 38 -5.18 5.95 -11.28
N ILE A 39 -3.91 6.24 -11.52
CA ILE A 39 -3.37 6.40 -12.87
C ILE A 39 -3.46 5.07 -13.63
N ALA A 40 -3.13 3.94 -12.98
CA ALA A 40 -3.26 2.62 -13.58
C ALA A 40 -4.72 2.31 -13.94
N GLU A 41 -5.67 2.53 -13.02
CA GLU A 41 -7.10 2.35 -13.29
C GLU A 41 -7.58 3.20 -14.47
N LEU A 42 -7.15 4.45 -14.56
CA LEU A 42 -7.50 5.34 -15.69
C LEU A 42 -6.88 4.86 -17.00
N ARG A 43 -5.67 4.32 -16.98
CA ARG A 43 -5.01 3.74 -18.17
C ARG A 43 -5.72 2.49 -18.64
N ASP A 44 -6.09 1.61 -17.72
CA ASP A 44 -6.84 0.39 -18.02
C ASP A 44 -8.21 0.73 -18.60
N PHE A 45 -8.91 1.70 -17.99
CA PHE A 45 -10.18 2.20 -18.50
C PHE A 45 -10.04 2.79 -19.91
N ALA A 46 -9.06 3.66 -20.15
CA ALA A 46 -8.81 4.24 -21.47
C ALA A 46 -8.46 3.17 -22.51
N SER A 47 -7.65 2.17 -22.14
CA SER A 47 -7.33 1.03 -23.00
C SER A 47 -8.57 0.21 -23.36
N SER A 48 -9.49 0.01 -22.41
CA SER A 48 -10.74 -0.71 -22.66
C SER A 48 -11.74 0.09 -23.51
N ALA A 49 -11.76 1.41 -23.39
CA ALA A 49 -12.65 2.30 -24.16
C ALA A 49 -12.21 2.45 -25.63
N PHE A 50 -10.92 2.28 -25.94
CA PHE A 50 -10.40 2.26 -27.31
C PHE A 50 -10.59 0.90 -28.02
N CYS A 51 -11.01 -0.14 -27.30
CA CYS A 51 -11.33 -1.46 -27.86
C CYS A 51 -12.85 -1.68 -28.01
N ILE A 52 -13.62 -0.64 -28.35
CA ILE A 52 -15.01 -0.80 -28.80
C ILE A 52 -14.97 -1.00 -30.34
N PRO A 53 -15.53 -2.11 -30.89
CA PRO A 53 -15.51 -2.40 -32.32
C PRO A 53 -16.25 -1.38 -33.18
#